data_AF-A0AAU7SFC5-F1
#
_entry.id   AF-A0AAU7SFC5-F1
#
_cell.length_a   1.000
_cell.length_b   1.000
_cell.length_c   1.000
_cell.angle_alpha   90.00
_cell.angle_beta   90.00
_cell.angle_gamma   90.00
#
_symmetry.space_group_name_H-M   'P 1'
#
loop_
_entity.id
_entity.type
_entity.pdbx_description
1 polymer ?
#
loop_
_entity_poly.entity_id
_entity_poly.type
_entity_poly.pdbx_seq_one_letter_code
_entity_poly.pdbx_strand_id
1 'polypeptide(L)'
;MLVKLAEAPITTEVTTFLETVYTDGKDTAIALSLGNISEADPLLLRIHSDCLSSHVFFYTGCDCRQQMYRAQEILAANGSGMIVWLDQEGRGNGHTAKVASEQWKARGMTQADAYLAAGYKADAREYGLAVKIIHSHSPKGIRLLTSNPNKAAAIRSLNVPFSSEAI
;
A
#
# COMPACT_ATOMS: atom_id res chain seq x y z
N MET A 1 -3.34 -15.50 -12.70
CA MET A 1 -2.04 -16.10 -12.28
C MET A 1 -1.12 -14.94 -11.94
N LEU A 2 -0.34 -14.97 -10.86
CA LEU A 2 0.62 -13.90 -10.57
C LEU A 2 1.83 -14.01 -11.50
N VAL A 3 2.20 -12.93 -12.16
CA VAL A 3 3.34 -12.85 -13.10
C VAL A 3 4.25 -11.70 -12.70
N LYS A 4 5.55 -11.97 -12.61
CA LYS A 4 6.59 -10.94 -12.52
C LYS A 4 6.90 -10.41 -13.92
N LEU A 5 6.74 -9.11 -14.11
CA LEU A 5 6.92 -8.44 -15.41
C LEU A 5 8.34 -7.88 -15.59
N ALA A 6 8.90 -7.28 -14.55
CA ALA A 6 10.21 -6.65 -14.58
C ALA A 6 10.78 -6.51 -13.16
N GLU A 7 12.10 -6.36 -13.05
CA GLU A 7 12.77 -5.97 -11.81
C GLU A 7 14.01 -5.10 -12.08
N ALA A 8 14.29 -4.14 -11.19
CA ALA A 8 15.46 -3.29 -11.25
C ALA A 8 15.74 -2.66 -9.87
N PRO A 9 16.98 -2.27 -9.55
CA PRO A 9 17.24 -1.47 -8.36
C PRO A 9 16.67 -0.04 -8.52
N ILE A 10 16.11 0.50 -7.44
CA ILE A 10 15.68 1.90 -7.35
C ILE A 10 16.28 2.55 -6.10
N THR A 11 17.06 3.61 -6.29
CA THR A 11 17.59 4.40 -5.19
C THR A 11 16.61 5.52 -4.85
N THR A 12 16.16 5.57 -3.60
CA THR A 12 15.36 6.65 -3.04
C THR A 12 16.22 7.56 -2.17
N GLU A 13 15.62 8.61 -1.63
CA GLU A 13 16.29 9.47 -0.63
C GLU A 13 16.66 8.72 0.67
N VAL A 14 16.05 7.55 0.91
CA VAL A 14 16.25 6.77 2.14
C VAL A 14 17.24 5.62 1.92
N THR A 15 17.04 4.80 0.89
CA THR A 15 17.89 3.63 0.61
C THR A 15 17.66 3.10 -0.82
N THR A 16 18.42 2.08 -1.22
CA THR A 16 18.18 1.36 -2.48
C THR A 16 17.32 0.13 -2.22
N PHE A 17 16.19 0.04 -2.93
CA PHE A 17 15.32 -1.13 -2.95
C PHE A 17 15.52 -1.93 -4.24
N LEU A 18 15.14 -3.20 -4.24
CA LEU A 18 14.79 -3.92 -5.46
C LEU A 18 13.32 -3.61 -5.78
N GLU A 19 13.09 -2.93 -6.89
CA GLU A 19 11.75 -2.74 -7.46
C GLU A 19 11.38 -3.96 -8.29
N THR A 20 10.19 -4.52 -8.05
CA THR A 20 9.63 -5.60 -8.86
C THR A 20 8.20 -5.27 -9.27
N VAL A 21 7.91 -5.37 -10.56
CA VAL A 21 6.56 -5.14 -11.11
C VAL A 21 5.85 -6.47 -11.29
N TYR A 22 4.64 -6.57 -10.74
CA TYR A 22 3.78 -7.75 -10.80
C TYR A 22 2.44 -7.44 -11.46
N THR A 23 1.85 -8.43 -12.12
CA THR A 23 0.44 -8.40 -12.56
C THR A 23 -0.27 -9.72 -12.23
N ASP A 24 -1.58 -9.67 -12.04
CA ASP A 24 -2.43 -10.87 -12.04
C ASP A 24 -3.25 -11.08 -13.31
N GLY A 25 -2.98 -10.29 -14.36
CA GLY A 25 -3.69 -10.27 -15.64
C GLY A 25 -4.81 -9.23 -15.70
N LYS A 26 -5.18 -8.63 -14.57
CA LYS A 26 -6.15 -7.52 -14.50
C LYS A 26 -5.47 -6.25 -14.02
N ASP A 27 -4.80 -6.34 -12.87
CA ASP A 27 -4.20 -5.20 -12.19
C ASP A 27 -2.67 -5.34 -12.15
N THR A 28 -1.98 -4.22 -11.94
CA THR A 28 -0.51 -4.16 -11.76
C THR A 28 -0.19 -3.62 -10.37
N ALA A 29 0.87 -4.12 -9.76
CA ALA A 29 1.40 -3.65 -8.49
C ALA A 29 2.92 -3.64 -8.51
N ILE A 30 3.50 -2.81 -7.65
CA ILE A 30 4.95 -2.69 -7.50
C ILE A 30 5.31 -3.15 -6.09
N ALA A 31 6.32 -4.02 -5.97
CA ALA A 31 6.93 -4.36 -4.70
C ALA A 31 8.31 -3.69 -4.61
N LEU A 32 8.55 -2.94 -3.55
CA LEU A 32 9.88 -2.47 -3.16
C LEU A 32 10.37 -3.36 -2.03
N SER A 33 11.36 -4.21 -2.31
CA SER A 33 11.96 -5.11 -1.32
C SER A 33 13.34 -4.62 -0.89
N LEU A 34 13.65 -4.84 0.39
CA LEU A 34 14.94 -4.55 0.99
C LEU A 34 15.48 -5.81 1.70
N GLY A 35 16.78 -6.06 1.56
CA GLY A 35 17.46 -7.18 2.22
C GLY A 35 16.93 -8.55 1.76
N ASN A 36 17.23 -9.59 2.55
CA ASN A 36 16.78 -10.96 2.27
C ASN A 36 15.38 -11.22 2.86
N ILE A 37 14.34 -10.88 2.10
CA ILE A 37 12.94 -11.07 2.53
C ILE A 37 12.54 -12.53 2.74
N SER A 38 13.25 -13.49 2.13
CA SER A 38 12.97 -14.94 2.27
C SER A 38 13.41 -15.48 3.63
N GLU A 39 14.33 -14.81 4.31
CA GLU A 39 14.81 -15.16 5.65
C GLU A 39 14.17 -14.31 6.75
N ALA A 40 13.39 -13.29 6.39
CA ALA A 40 12.73 -12.40 7.34
C ALA A 40 11.65 -13.14 8.15
N ASP A 41 11.76 -13.06 9.48
CA ASP A 41 10.78 -13.63 10.41
C ASP A 41 10.61 -12.72 11.65
N PRO A 42 9.54 -11.90 11.71
CA PRO A 42 8.50 -11.73 10.70
C PRO A 42 8.95 -10.85 9.52
N LEU A 43 8.31 -11.04 8.35
CA LEU A 43 8.40 -10.09 7.24
C LEU A 43 7.78 -8.76 7.63
N LEU A 44 8.61 -7.71 7.70
CA LEU A 44 8.15 -6.33 7.85
C LEU A 44 7.50 -5.87 6.54
N LEU A 45 6.23 -5.50 6.60
CA LEU A 45 5.40 -5.27 5.43
C LEU A 45 4.65 -3.94 5.52
N ARG A 46 4.56 -3.24 4.40
CA ARG A 46 3.64 -2.11 4.18
C ARG A 46 2.85 -2.34 2.90
N ILE A 47 1.53 -2.13 2.96
CA ILE A 47 0.71 -2.00 1.75
C ILE A 47 0.39 -0.53 1.59
N HIS A 48 0.80 0.07 0.48
CA HIS A 48 0.59 1.47 0.16
C HIS A 48 -0.37 1.60 -1.01
N SER A 49 -1.39 2.44 -0.87
CA SER A 49 -2.32 2.74 -1.97
C SER A 49 -1.91 4.07 -2.57
N ASP A 50 -1.93 4.17 -3.90
CA ASP A 50 -1.59 5.43 -4.58
C ASP A 50 -2.45 6.61 -4.10
N CYS A 51 -1.84 7.79 -4.17
CA CYS A 51 -2.42 9.08 -3.88
C CYS A 51 -1.66 10.12 -4.73
N LEU A 52 -2.03 10.24 -6.00
CA LEU A 52 -1.46 11.19 -6.97
C LEU A 52 -1.27 12.58 -6.37
N SER A 53 -2.30 13.12 -5.72
CA SER A 53 -2.24 14.48 -5.18
C SER A 53 -1.16 14.64 -4.11
N SER A 54 -0.95 13.66 -3.23
CA SER A 54 0.06 13.76 -2.16
C SER A 54 1.46 13.45 -2.66
N HIS A 55 1.62 12.41 -3.48
CA HIS A 55 2.92 11.94 -3.96
C HIS A 55 3.50 12.85 -5.04
N VAL A 56 2.67 13.34 -5.97
CA VAL A 56 3.13 14.08 -7.15
C VAL A 56 2.89 15.59 -7.01
N PHE A 57 1.73 16.00 -6.49
CA PHE A 57 1.39 17.43 -6.35
C PHE A 57 1.67 17.99 -4.95
N PHE A 58 2.23 17.19 -4.05
CA PHE A 58 2.61 17.60 -2.70
C PHE A 58 1.44 18.17 -1.88
N TYR A 59 0.23 17.70 -2.16
CA TYR A 59 -0.98 18.07 -1.45
C TYR A 59 -0.85 17.79 0.06
N THR A 60 -1.20 18.79 0.87
CA THR A 60 -1.05 18.78 2.33
C THR A 60 -2.30 18.34 3.08
N GLY A 61 -3.44 18.14 2.40
CA GLY A 61 -4.68 17.69 3.06
C GLY A 61 -4.75 16.18 3.32
N CYS A 62 -3.65 15.45 3.10
CA CYS A 62 -3.46 14.09 3.58
C CYS A 62 -1.95 13.79 3.74
N ASP A 63 -1.64 12.76 4.49
CA ASP A 63 -0.29 12.36 4.89
C ASP A 63 0.27 11.19 4.05
N CYS A 64 -0.36 10.82 2.93
CA CYS A 64 0.02 9.62 2.17
C CYS A 64 1.50 9.60 1.77
N ARG A 65 2.06 10.73 1.30
CA ARG A 65 3.49 10.86 1.00
C ARG A 65 4.37 10.68 2.25
N GLN A 66 3.97 11.26 3.38
CA GLN A 66 4.71 11.14 4.65
C GLN A 66 4.70 9.69 5.16
N GLN A 67 3.57 9.00 5.07
CA GLN A 67 3.48 7.59 5.42
C GLN A 67 4.34 6.70 4.51
N MET A 68 4.44 7.01 3.21
CA MET A 68 5.34 6.29 2.30
C MET A 68 6.80 6.49 2.69
N TYR A 69 7.20 7.74 2.92
CA TYR A 69 8.56 8.09 3.35
C TYR A 69 8.92 7.39 4.67
N ARG A 70 8.02 7.47 5.66
CA ARG A 70 8.20 6.82 6.96
C ARG A 70 8.31 5.29 6.84
N ALA A 71 7.56 4.67 5.92
CA ALA A 71 7.65 3.24 5.69
C ALA A 71 9.04 2.85 5.18
N GLN A 72 9.59 3.63 4.25
CA GLN A 72 10.95 3.42 3.76
C GLN A 72 11.98 3.54 4.89
N GLU A 73 11.87 4.55 5.76
CA GLU A 73 12.78 4.71 6.91
C GLU A 73 12.71 3.51 7.87
N ILE A 74 11.51 3.05 8.21
CA ILE A 74 11.33 1.90 9.11
C ILE A 74 11.91 0.63 8.49
N LEU A 75 11.68 0.41 7.18
CA LEU A 75 12.28 -0.72 6.47
C LEU A 75 13.80 -0.65 6.43
N ALA A 76 14.36 0.53 6.13
CA ALA A 76 15.79 0.77 6.11
C ALA A 76 16.44 0.49 7.48
N ALA A 77 15.83 0.97 8.56
CA ALA A 77 16.28 0.69 9.93
C ALA A 77 16.16 -0.79 10.30
N ASN A 78 15.15 -1.50 9.79
CA ASN A 78 14.97 -2.94 10.01
C ASN A 78 15.96 -3.78 9.18
N GLY A 79 16.57 -3.23 8.13
CA GLY A 79 17.51 -3.91 7.23
C GLY A 79 16.87 -4.89 6.24
N SER A 80 15.60 -5.28 6.45
CA SER A 80 14.81 -6.05 5.50
C SER A 80 13.32 -5.73 5.59
N GLY A 81 12.60 -5.86 4.47
CA GLY A 81 11.15 -5.73 4.43
C GLY A 81 10.61 -5.51 3.02
N MET A 82 9.30 -5.30 2.91
CA MET A 82 8.62 -5.07 1.65
C MET A 82 7.56 -3.96 1.76
N ILE A 83 7.54 -3.06 0.77
CA ILE A 83 6.40 -2.17 0.51
C ILE A 83 5.71 -2.66 -0.77
N VAL A 84 4.42 -2.96 -0.70
CA VAL A 84 3.58 -3.25 -1.87
C VAL A 84 2.76 -2.01 -2.21
N TRP A 85 3.05 -1.40 -3.35
CA TRP A 85 2.31 -0.29 -3.92
C TRP A 85 1.17 -0.80 -4.82
N LEU A 86 -0.04 -0.31 -4.57
CA LEU A 86 -1.24 -0.61 -5.34
C LEU A 86 -1.77 0.67 -5.98
N ASP A 87 -2.06 0.62 -7.28
CA ASP A 87 -2.72 1.71 -8.01
C ASP A 87 -4.20 1.79 -7.62
N GLN A 88 -4.48 2.47 -6.50
CA GLN A 88 -5.78 2.51 -5.84
C GLN A 88 -6.09 3.90 -5.29
N GLU A 89 -5.88 4.93 -6.11
CA GLU A 89 -6.24 6.31 -5.81
C GLU A 89 -7.72 6.42 -5.40
N GLY A 90 -8.02 7.40 -4.54
CA GLY A 90 -9.37 7.71 -4.13
C GLY A 90 -10.05 6.56 -3.36
N ARG A 91 -9.27 5.76 -2.62
CA ARG A 91 -9.72 4.51 -1.99
C ARG A 91 -10.30 3.53 -3.02
N GLY A 92 -9.64 3.39 -4.16
CA GLY A 92 -10.07 2.50 -5.25
C GLY A 92 -11.22 3.05 -6.11
N ASN A 93 -11.75 4.25 -5.80
CA ASN A 93 -12.74 4.91 -6.66
C ASN A 93 -12.10 5.75 -7.77
N GLY A 94 -10.77 5.90 -7.76
CA GLY A 94 -10.00 6.69 -8.72
C GLY A 94 -9.95 8.18 -8.39
N HIS A 95 -9.12 8.91 -9.15
CA HIS A 95 -8.86 10.32 -8.90
C HIS A 95 -10.09 11.21 -9.16
N THR A 96 -10.91 10.88 -10.15
CA THR A 96 -12.16 11.59 -10.45
C THR A 96 -13.10 11.61 -9.25
N ALA A 97 -13.27 10.48 -8.56
CA ALA A 97 -14.11 10.38 -7.37
C ALA A 97 -13.60 11.28 -6.25
N LYS A 98 -12.27 11.34 -6.07
CA LYS A 98 -11.62 12.18 -5.06
C LYS A 98 -11.98 13.64 -5.28
N VAL A 99 -11.74 14.15 -6.49
CA VAL A 99 -12.05 15.54 -6.87
C VAL A 99 -13.56 15.83 -6.76
N ALA A 100 -14.42 14.92 -7.25
CA ALA A 100 -15.87 15.08 -7.17
C ALA A 100 -16.40 15.12 -5.72
N SER A 101 -15.68 14.50 -4.77
CA SER A 101 -16.06 14.47 -3.36
C SER A 101 -15.64 15.71 -2.57
N GLU A 102 -14.78 16.59 -3.11
CA GLU A 102 -14.19 17.71 -2.36
C GLU A 102 -15.23 18.71 -1.86
N GLN A 103 -16.31 18.94 -2.62
CA GLN A 103 -17.41 19.82 -2.18
C GLN A 103 -18.09 19.33 -0.88
N TRP A 104 -18.10 18.02 -0.66
CA TRP A 104 -18.69 17.40 0.53
C TRP A 104 -17.72 17.45 1.70
N LYS A 105 -16.41 17.26 1.44
CA LYS A 105 -15.37 17.46 2.44
C LYS A 105 -15.29 18.89 2.95
N ALA A 106 -15.46 19.87 2.07
CA ALA A 106 -15.52 21.27 2.45
C ALA A 106 -16.67 21.57 3.45
N ARG A 107 -17.68 20.69 3.51
CA ARG A 107 -18.80 20.75 4.48
C ARG A 107 -18.53 19.95 5.76
N GLY A 108 -17.30 19.49 5.98
CA GLY A 108 -16.88 18.78 7.19
C GLY A 108 -17.14 17.27 7.19
N MET A 109 -17.56 16.69 6.06
CA MET A 109 -17.75 15.24 5.96
C MET A 109 -16.43 14.49 6.03
N THR A 110 -16.46 13.28 6.61
CA THR A 110 -15.33 12.37 6.48
C THR A 110 -15.14 12.01 5.01
N GLN A 111 -13.94 11.58 4.61
CA GLN A 111 -13.69 11.17 3.23
C GLN A 111 -14.61 10.01 2.79
N ALA A 112 -14.95 9.09 3.70
CA ALA A 112 -15.85 7.98 3.40
C ALA A 112 -17.26 8.48 3.07
N ASP A 113 -17.78 9.38 3.89
CA ASP A 113 -19.12 9.96 3.72
C ASP A 113 -19.18 10.87 2.49
N ALA A 114 -18.10 11.62 2.23
CA ALA A 114 -17.98 12.44 1.03
C ALA A 114 -18.01 11.62 -0.26
N TYR A 115 -17.43 10.42 -0.28
CA TYR A 115 -17.57 9.50 -1.42
C TYR A 115 -18.99 9.01 -1.60
N LEU A 116 -19.66 8.61 -0.51
CA LEU A 116 -21.06 8.18 -0.57
C LEU A 116 -21.97 9.30 -1.09
N ALA A 117 -21.79 10.53 -0.58
CA ALA A 117 -22.54 11.70 -1.02
C ALA A 117 -22.28 12.08 -2.49
N ALA A 118 -21.11 11.73 -3.03
CA ALA A 118 -20.75 11.90 -4.43
C ALA A 118 -21.14 10.71 -5.33
N GLY A 119 -21.80 9.67 -4.80
CA GLY A 119 -22.26 8.50 -5.57
C GLY A 119 -21.22 7.40 -5.75
N TYR A 120 -20.16 7.39 -4.94
CA TYR A 120 -19.09 6.39 -4.96
C TYR A 120 -19.13 5.49 -3.73
N LYS A 121 -18.30 4.44 -3.69
CA LYS A 121 -18.18 3.57 -2.51
C LYS A 121 -17.32 4.25 -1.44
N ALA A 122 -17.64 4.07 -0.16
CA ALA A 122 -16.83 4.56 0.95
C ALA A 122 -15.37 4.02 0.93
N ASP A 123 -15.20 2.79 0.44
CA ASP A 123 -13.94 2.12 0.18
C ASP A 123 -14.15 1.06 -0.92
N ALA A 124 -13.48 1.20 -2.06
CA ALA A 124 -13.53 0.28 -3.19
C ALA A 124 -12.22 -0.50 -3.38
N ARG A 125 -11.30 -0.45 -2.40
CA ARG A 125 -9.99 -1.09 -2.51
C ARG A 125 -10.10 -2.61 -2.46
N GLU A 126 -9.29 -3.26 -3.28
CA GLU A 126 -9.14 -4.72 -3.30
C GLU A 126 -7.67 -5.09 -3.00
N TYR A 127 -7.44 -5.92 -1.99
CA TYR A 127 -6.07 -6.28 -1.59
C TYR A 127 -5.59 -7.62 -2.15
N GLY A 128 -6.36 -8.24 -3.05
CA GLY A 128 -6.08 -9.57 -3.58
C GLY A 128 -4.71 -9.67 -4.28
N LEU A 129 -4.32 -8.68 -5.07
CA LEU A 129 -3.01 -8.67 -5.73
C LEU A 129 -1.87 -8.57 -4.70
N ALA A 130 -2.00 -7.73 -3.67
CA ALA A 130 -1.01 -7.68 -2.59
C ALA A 130 -0.88 -9.02 -1.86
N VAL A 131 -2.01 -9.65 -1.52
CA VAL A 131 -2.04 -10.98 -0.87
C VAL A 131 -1.30 -12.01 -1.74
N LYS A 132 -1.54 -12.03 -3.06
CA LYS A 132 -0.85 -12.93 -3.99
C LYS A 132 0.66 -12.70 -4.01
N ILE A 133 1.09 -11.44 -4.08
CA ILE A 133 2.52 -11.06 -4.06
C ILE A 133 3.18 -11.54 -2.78
N ILE A 134 2.58 -11.21 -1.63
CA ILE A 134 3.11 -11.58 -0.31
C ILE A 134 3.17 -13.10 -0.16
N HIS A 135 2.10 -13.80 -0.53
CA HIS A 135 2.04 -15.27 -0.49
C HIS A 135 3.13 -15.91 -1.36
N SER A 136 3.46 -15.32 -2.52
CA SER A 136 4.51 -15.84 -3.42
C SER A 136 5.90 -15.88 -2.77
N HIS A 137 6.11 -15.10 -1.72
CA HIS A 137 7.35 -15.08 -0.94
C HIS A 137 7.32 -15.99 0.29
N SER A 138 6.24 -16.74 0.51
CA SER A 138 6.11 -17.74 1.58
C SER A 138 6.55 -17.23 2.98
N PRO A 139 6.00 -16.12 3.47
CA PRO A 139 6.43 -15.52 4.73
C PRO A 139 6.17 -16.45 5.91
N LYS A 140 7.12 -16.52 6.85
CA LYS A 140 6.98 -17.30 8.10
C LYS A 140 6.14 -16.58 9.16
N GLY A 141 6.09 -15.26 9.07
CA GLY A 141 5.27 -14.38 9.88
C GLY A 141 5.23 -13.00 9.23
N ILE A 142 4.28 -12.16 9.63
CA ILE A 142 4.09 -10.82 9.05
C ILE A 142 3.94 -9.78 10.18
N ARG A 143 4.72 -8.70 10.08
CA ARG A 143 4.54 -7.47 10.86
C ARG A 143 4.09 -6.36 9.90
N LEU A 144 2.81 -6.03 9.94
CA LEU A 144 2.19 -5.10 9.00
C LEU A 144 2.12 -3.67 9.55
N LEU A 145 2.70 -2.71 8.84
CA LEU A 145 2.63 -1.27 9.12
C LEU A 145 1.31 -0.68 8.59
N THR A 146 0.23 -0.78 9.37
CA THR A 146 -1.08 -0.23 9.01
C THR A 146 -1.98 0.10 10.21
N SER A 147 -2.73 1.20 10.09
CA SER A 147 -3.90 1.50 10.93
C SER A 147 -5.23 1.11 10.26
N ASN A 148 -5.20 0.61 9.02
CA ASN A 148 -6.42 0.28 8.27
C ASN A 148 -6.85 -1.17 8.57
N PRO A 149 -8.03 -1.39 9.21
CA PRO A 149 -8.50 -2.73 9.54
C PRO A 149 -8.75 -3.60 8.30
N ASN A 150 -9.11 -3.01 7.15
CA ASN A 150 -9.35 -3.75 5.91
C ASN A 150 -8.03 -4.32 5.35
N LYS A 151 -6.91 -3.59 5.46
CA LYS A 151 -5.58 -4.08 5.08
C LYS A 151 -5.16 -5.24 5.99
N ALA A 152 -5.35 -5.07 7.30
CA ALA A 152 -5.04 -6.13 8.27
C ALA A 152 -5.89 -7.39 8.03
N ALA A 153 -7.19 -7.24 7.78
CA ALA A 153 -8.09 -8.35 7.48
C ALA A 153 -7.66 -9.12 6.22
N ALA A 154 -7.29 -8.41 5.15
CA ALA A 154 -6.82 -9.04 3.92
C ALA A 154 -5.55 -9.88 4.15
N ILE A 155 -4.59 -9.37 4.92
CA ILE A 155 -3.34 -10.09 5.19
C ILE A 155 -3.53 -11.27 6.14
N ARG A 156 -4.44 -11.16 7.12
CA ARG A 156 -4.77 -12.29 8.01
C ARG A 156 -5.25 -13.54 7.25
N SER A 157 -5.81 -13.38 6.05
CA SER A 157 -6.22 -14.52 5.20
C SER A 157 -5.08 -15.45 4.78
N LEU A 158 -3.81 -15.01 4.92
CA LEU A 158 -2.62 -15.82 4.65
C LEU A 158 -2.37 -16.91 5.70
N ASN A 159 -3.04 -16.87 6.86
CA ASN A 159 -2.92 -17.86 7.93
C ASN A 159 -1.48 -18.09 8.45
N VAL A 160 -0.70 -17.00 8.54
CA VAL A 160 0.64 -16.98 9.16
C VAL A 160 0.62 -16.14 10.44
N PRO A 161 1.57 -16.33 11.38
CA PRO A 161 1.75 -15.43 12.53
C PRO A 161 1.69 -13.96 12.10
N PHE A 162 0.84 -13.17 12.74
CA PHE A 162 0.50 -11.82 12.30
C PHE A 162 0.49 -10.82 13.46
N SER A 163 1.17 -9.70 13.25
CA SER A 163 1.03 -8.50 14.07
C SER A 163 0.85 -7.27 13.17
N SER A 164 0.27 -6.20 13.72
CA SER A 164 0.14 -4.93 13.01
C SER A 164 0.34 -3.76 13.95
N GLU A 165 1.00 -2.72 13.46
CA GLU A 165 1.22 -1.46 14.17
C GLU A 165 0.97 -0.27 13.23
N ALA A 166 0.62 0.88 13.81
CA ALA A 166 0.45 2.10 13.04
C ALA A 166 1.79 2.64 12.52
N ILE A 167 1.72 3.51 11.51
CA ILE A 167 2.87 4.22 10.96
C ILE A 167 2.76 5.73 11.22
#